data_AF-A0A948C5I6-F1
#
_entry.id   AF-A0A948C5I6-F1
#
_cell.length_a   1.000
_cell.length_b   1.000
_cell.length_c   1.000
_cell.angle_alpha   90.00
_cell.angle_beta   90.00
_cell.angle_gamma   90.00
#
_symmetry.space_group_name_H-M   'P 1'
#
loop_
_entity.id
_entity.type
_entity.pdbx_description
1 polymer ?
#
loop_
_entity_poly.entity_id
_entity_poly.type
_entity_poly.pdbx_seq_one_letter_code
_entity_poly.pdbx_strand_id
1 'polypeptide(L)'
;MLNVLYNEKSKNGKKIADDIFKNEFQYTYNGKKANDVRYGANPRTNLYVLNQTDAVSILVEFGNLNNVNQAYVLRDPEKRQKISESFVNSLIKSL
;
A
#
# COMPACT_ATOMS: atom_id res chain seq x y z
N MET A 1 -8.80 -2.22 2.43
CA MET A 1 -7.59 -2.69 3.13
C MET A 1 -6.41 -2.26 2.30
N LEU A 2 -5.53 -1.39 2.79
CA LEU A 2 -4.29 -1.04 2.08
C LEU A 2 -3.11 -1.46 2.96
N ASN A 3 -2.24 -2.32 2.42
CA ASN A 3 -0.95 -2.63 3.04
C ASN A 3 0.18 -2.24 2.09
N VAL A 4 1.24 -1.65 2.66
CA VAL A 4 2.47 -1.36 1.93
C VAL A 4 3.60 -2.11 2.62
N LEU A 5 4.02 -3.21 2.02
CA LEU A 5 4.99 -4.12 2.59
C LEU A 5 6.39 -3.74 2.13
N TYR A 6 7.37 -3.83 3.02
CA TYR A 6 8.77 -3.54 2.72
C TYR A 6 9.68 -4.56 3.39
N ASN A 7 10.90 -4.70 2.88
CA ASN A 7 11.93 -5.51 3.54
C ASN A 7 12.28 -4.88 4.90
N GLU A 8 12.19 -5.63 5.99
CA GLU A 8 12.46 -5.14 7.35
C GLU A 8 13.81 -4.41 7.49
N LYS A 9 14.83 -4.82 6.73
CA LYS A 9 16.17 -4.22 6.76
C LYS A 9 16.29 -2.93 5.93
N SER A 10 15.31 -2.61 5.09
CA SER A 10 15.35 -1.47 4.18
C SER A 10 14.76 -0.21 4.83
N LYS A 11 15.65 0.69 5.30
CA LYS A 11 15.26 2.00 5.83
C LYS A 11 14.53 2.86 4.80
N ASN A 12 14.99 2.84 3.55
CA ASN A 12 14.34 3.57 2.46
C ASN A 12 13.00 2.95 2.08
N GLY A 13 12.91 1.61 2.08
CA GLY A 13 11.64 0.90 1.87
C GLY A 13 10.61 1.25 2.95
N LYS A 14 11.04 1.32 4.22
CA LYS A 14 10.20 1.80 5.32
C LYS A 14 9.67 3.20 5.08
N LYS A 15 10.55 4.16 4.75
CA LYS A 15 10.14 5.55 4.50
C LYS A 15 9.09 5.63 3.38
N ILE A 16 9.38 5.02 2.23
CA ILE A 16 8.46 5.04 1.08
C ILE A 16 7.14 4.37 1.45
N ALA A 17 7.17 3.26 2.18
CA ALA A 17 5.96 2.58 2.61
C ALA A 17 5.10 3.43 3.56
N ASP A 18 5.73 4.08 4.54
CA ASP A 18 5.07 4.99 5.48
C ASP A 18 4.44 6.19 4.76
N ASP A 19 5.18 6.81 3.83
CA ASP A 19 4.72 7.98 3.07
C ASP A 19 3.56 7.63 2.15
N ILE A 20 3.66 6.53 1.39
CA ILE A 20 2.56 6.04 0.54
C ILE A 20 1.35 5.69 1.37
N PHE A 21 1.51 4.93 2.46
CA PHE A 21 0.38 4.57 3.31
C PHE A 21 -0.30 5.83 3.85
N LYS A 22 0.46 6.80 4.36
CA LYS A 22 -0.09 8.06 4.87
C LYS A 22 -0.88 8.82 3.81
N ASN A 23 -0.33 8.96 2.61
CA ASN A 23 -0.92 9.76 1.54
C ASN A 23 -2.16 9.07 0.92
N GLU A 24 -2.08 7.77 0.65
CA GLU A 24 -3.20 6.98 0.13
C GLU A 24 -4.33 6.81 1.13
N PHE A 25 -3.98 6.63 2.42
CA PHE A 25 -4.96 6.43 3.48
C PHE A 25 -5.82 7.68 3.71
N GLN A 26 -5.20 8.86 3.67
CA GLN A 26 -5.92 10.13 3.78
C GLN A 26 -6.90 10.32 2.62
N TYR A 27 -6.51 9.96 1.40
CA TYR A 27 -7.33 10.14 0.21
C TYR A 27 -8.49 9.13 0.12
N THR A 28 -8.22 7.85 0.37
CA THR A 28 -9.19 6.77 0.09
C THR A 28 -10.20 6.57 1.22
N TYR A 29 -9.82 6.86 2.47
CA TYR A 29 -10.63 6.52 3.65
C TYR A 29 -11.19 7.73 4.40
N ASN A 30 -11.08 8.94 3.85
CA ASN A 30 -11.64 10.17 4.43
C ASN A 30 -11.23 10.37 5.91
N GLY A 31 -10.00 9.97 6.26
CA GLY A 31 -9.49 10.06 7.63
C GLY A 31 -10.16 9.14 8.66
N LYS A 32 -11.00 8.17 8.26
CA LYS A 32 -11.48 7.13 9.18
C LYS A 32 -10.28 6.33 9.67
N LYS A 33 -9.96 6.41 10.97
CA LYS A 33 -8.72 5.87 11.57
C LYS A 33 -8.41 4.44 11.12
N ALA A 34 -7.15 4.19 10.74
CA ALA A 34 -6.58 2.86 10.54
C ALA A 34 -6.40 2.18 11.91
N ASN A 35 -7.50 1.80 12.56
CA ASN A 35 -7.46 1.20 13.90
C ASN A 35 -7.35 -0.34 13.86
N ASP A 36 -7.09 -0.95 12.70
CA ASP A 36 -6.83 -2.38 12.60
C ASP A 36 -5.33 -2.58 12.32
N VAL A 37 -4.67 -3.35 13.18
CA VAL A 37 -3.23 -3.72 13.09
C VAL A 37 -2.90 -4.40 11.74
N ARG A 38 -3.92 -4.78 10.98
CA ARG A 38 -3.86 -5.38 9.64
C ARG A 38 -3.77 -4.37 8.48
N TYR A 39 -3.75 -3.06 8.75
CA TYR A 39 -3.64 -2.00 7.75
C TYR A 39 -2.42 -1.13 8.03
N GLY A 40 -1.49 -1.00 7.09
CA GLY A 40 -0.32 -0.16 7.30
C GLY A 40 0.86 -0.39 6.38
N ALA A 41 1.89 0.41 6.63
CA ALA A 41 3.24 0.14 6.21
C ALA A 41 3.83 -0.97 7.10
N ASN A 42 4.07 -2.16 6.55
CA ASN A 42 4.41 -3.33 7.35
C ASN A 42 5.72 -3.99 6.90
N PRO A 43 6.67 -4.26 7.81
CA PRO A 43 7.87 -5.00 7.45
C PRO A 43 7.53 -6.47 7.13
N ARG A 44 8.31 -7.08 6.25
CA ARG A 44 8.27 -8.50 5.91
C ARG A 44 9.69 -9.05 5.78
N THR A 45 9.85 -10.28 6.26
CA THR A 45 11.10 -11.06 6.15
C THR A 45 10.91 -12.31 5.29
N ASN A 46 9.68 -12.67 4.94
CA ASN A 46 9.32 -13.91 4.26
C ASN A 46 8.87 -13.72 2.81
N LEU A 47 8.98 -12.51 2.26
CA LEU A 47 8.63 -12.24 0.87
C LEU A 47 9.88 -12.24 -0.01
N TYR A 48 10.01 -13.30 -0.83
CA TYR A 48 11.15 -13.48 -1.74
C TYR A 48 11.43 -12.22 -2.56
N VAL A 49 10.40 -11.62 -3.17
CA VAL A 49 10.54 -10.41 -4.00
C VAL A 49 11.13 -9.22 -3.25
N LEU A 50 10.79 -9.04 -1.97
CA LEU A 50 11.35 -7.95 -1.16
C LEU A 50 12.75 -8.28 -0.63
N ASN A 51 13.08 -9.56 -0.50
CA ASN A 51 14.37 -10.02 0.01
C ASN A 51 15.46 -10.10 -1.04
N GLN A 52 15.09 -10.36 -2.30
CA GLN A 52 16.03 -10.62 -3.41
C GLN A 52 16.17 -9.45 -4.37
N THR A 53 15.43 -8.36 -4.14
CA THR A 53 15.58 -7.15 -4.95
C THR A 53 16.57 -6.21 -4.28
N ASP A 54 17.69 -5.94 -4.95
CA ASP A 54 18.72 -5.02 -4.45
C ASP A 54 18.24 -3.57 -4.40
N ALA A 55 17.34 -3.19 -5.32
CA ALA A 55 16.73 -1.88 -5.34
C ALA A 55 15.69 -1.71 -4.21
N VAL A 56 15.49 -0.47 -3.77
CA VAL A 56 14.42 -0.14 -2.82
C VAL A 56 13.08 -0.58 -3.39
N SER A 57 12.40 -1.47 -2.66
CA SER A 57 11.21 -2.16 -3.14
C SER A 57 10.11 -2.17 -2.08
N ILE A 58 8.88 -2.07 -2.56
CA ILE A 58 7.65 -2.21 -1.77
C ILE A 58 6.69 -3.16 -2.48
N LEU A 59 5.81 -3.82 -1.74
CA LEU A 59 4.69 -4.59 -2.27
C LEU A 59 3.39 -4.01 -1.73
N VAL A 60 2.47 -3.66 -2.62
CA VAL A 60 1.20 -3.02 -2.24
C VAL A 60 0.06 -4.01 -2.35
N GLU A 61 -0.68 -4.20 -1.25
CA GLU A 61 -1.94 -4.95 -1.23
C GLU A 61 -3.10 -3.94 -1.18
N PHE A 62 -3.76 -3.72 -2.32
CA PHE A 62 -4.84 -2.72 -2.44
C PHE A 62 -6.19 -3.15 -1.82
N GLY A 63 -6.36 -4.42 -1.48
CA GLY A 63 -7.58 -4.92 -0.86
C GLY A 63 -7.63 -6.43 -0.74
N ASN A 64 -8.65 -6.91 -0.03
CA ASN A 64 -8.94 -8.33 0.14
C ASN A 64 -10.03 -8.77 -0.84
N LEU A 65 -9.68 -9.63 -1.80
CA LEU A 65 -10.61 -10.15 -2.80
C LEU A 65 -11.69 -11.09 -2.23
N ASN A 66 -11.47 -11.64 -1.04
CA ASN A 66 -12.48 -12.42 -0.32
C ASN A 66 -13.49 -11.54 0.42
N ASN A 67 -13.23 -10.22 0.53
CA ASN A 67 -14.20 -9.27 1.06
C ASN A 67 -15.04 -8.70 -0.09
N VAL A 68 -16.35 -8.98 -0.09
CA VAL A 68 -17.28 -8.62 -1.18
C VAL A 68 -17.23 -7.12 -1.52
N ASN A 69 -17.20 -6.25 -0.51
CA ASN A 69 -17.19 -4.80 -0.73
C ASN A 69 -15.88 -4.32 -1.37
N GLN A 70 -14.74 -4.85 -0.93
CA GLN A 70 -13.43 -4.48 -1.50
C GLN A 70 -13.22 -5.09 -2.88
N ALA A 71 -13.65 -6.34 -3.09
CA ALA A 71 -13.62 -6.99 -4.39
C ALA A 71 -14.47 -6.23 -5.42
N TYR A 72 -15.64 -5.73 -5.03
CA TYR A 72 -16.48 -4.89 -5.90
C TYR A 72 -15.73 -3.62 -6.35
N VAL A 73 -15.08 -2.92 -5.41
CA VAL A 73 -14.27 -1.73 -5.71
C VAL A 73 -13.11 -2.08 -6.67
N LEU A 74 -12.41 -3.19 -6.45
CA LEU A 74 -11.29 -3.60 -7.28
C LEU A 74 -11.70 -4.14 -8.65
N ARG A 75 -12.95 -4.58 -8.83
CA ARG A 75 -13.49 -5.07 -10.12
C ARG A 75 -14.06 -3.97 -10.99
N ASP A 76 -14.40 -2.83 -10.41
CA ASP A 76 -14.88 -1.64 -11.11
C ASP A 76 -13.70 -0.91 -11.81
N PRO A 77 -13.74 -0.72 -13.14
CA PRO A 77 -12.67 -0.05 -13.89
C PRO A 77 -12.39 1.39 -13.45
N GLU A 78 -13.44 2.18 -13.20
CA GLU A 78 -13.30 3.60 -12.84
C GLU A 78 -12.67 3.73 -11.45
N LYS A 79 -13.06 2.84 -10.53
CA LYS A 79 -12.45 2.81 -9.19
C LYS A 79 -11.00 2.34 -9.21
N ARG A 80 -10.67 1.34 -10.04
CA ARG A 80 -9.26 0.93 -10.24
C ARG A 80 -8.41 2.07 -10.78
N GLN A 81 -8.94 2.85 -11.72
CA GLN A 81 -8.24 4.01 -12.26
C GLN A 81 -7.96 5.04 -11.16
N LYS A 82 -8.97 5.42 -10.36
CA LYS A 82 -8.80 6.37 -9.25
C LYS A 82 -7.76 5.89 -8.22
N ILE A 83 -7.77 4.59 -7.88
CA ILE A 83 -6.76 4.00 -6.99
C ILE A 83 -5.36 4.12 -7.60
N SER A 84 -5.22 3.86 -8.90
CA SER A 84 -3.93 3.93 -9.60
C SER A 84 -3.40 5.36 -9.66
N GLU A 85 -4.25 6.32 -10.00
CA GLU A 85 -3.90 7.75 -10.05
C GLU A 85 -3.47 8.27 -8.67
N SER A 86 -4.22 7.92 -7.62
CA SER A 86 -3.84 8.25 -6.24
C SER A 86 -2.47 7.65 -5.91
N PHE A 87 -2.30 6.35 -6.13
CA PHE A 87 -1.07 5.64 -5.81
C PHE A 87 0.16 6.25 -6.48
N VAL A 88 0.06 6.58 -7.78
CA VAL A 88 1.16 7.23 -8.52
C VAL A 88 1.48 8.59 -7.92
N ASN A 89 0.47 9.40 -7.59
CA ASN A 89 0.67 10.70 -6.94
C ASN A 89 1.36 10.56 -5.58
N SER A 90 0.97 9.55 -4.79
CA SER A 90 1.57 9.26 -3.49
C SER A 90 3.02 8.79 -3.63
N LEU A 91 3.32 7.95 -4.62
CA LEU A 91 4.68 7.51 -4.92
C LEU A 91 5.58 8.69 -5.30
N ILE A 92 5.12 9.55 -6.21
CA ILE A 92 5.88 10.74 -6.65
C ILE A 92 6.21 11.65 -5.46
N LYS A 93 5.28 11.83 -4.52
CA LYS A 93 5.50 12.63 -3.30
C LYS A 93 6.45 12.00 -2.28
N SER A 94 6.73 10.70 -2.40
CA SER A 94 7.53 9.93 -1.44
C SER A 94 9.00 9.80 -1.84
N LEU A 95 9.31 10.08 -3.11
CA LEU A 95 10.67 10.18 -3.67
C LEU A 95 11.31 11.53 -3.31
#